data_AF-A0A2D5VQE9-F1
#
_entry.id   AF-A0A2D5VQE9-F1
#
_cell.length_a   1.000
_cell.length_b   1.000
_cell.length_c   1.000
_cell.angle_alpha   90.00
_cell.angle_beta   90.00
_cell.angle_gamma   90.00
#
_symmetry.space_group_name_H-M   'P 1'
#
loop_
_entity.id
_entity.type
_entity.pdbx_description
1 polymer ?
#
loop_
_entity_poly.entity_id
_entity_poly.type
_entity_poly.pdbx_seq_one_letter_code
_entity_poly.pdbx_strand_id
1 'polypeptide(L)' 'MRSIDVSTEIRLAVLGDWVPPQLADVLAIQRAEDPDTLAVLIDTAATGQQQERPGDGFDFALSTTHR' A
#
# COMPACT_ATOMS: atom_id res chain seq x y z
N MET A 1 5.11 -0.62 -30.01
CA MET A 1 4.47 -0.87 -28.71
C MET A 1 5.29 -0.18 -27.64
N ARG A 2 4.72 0.71 -26.83
CA ARG A 2 5.37 1.12 -25.56
C ARG A 2 5.25 -0.08 -24.63
N SER A 3 6.39 -0.66 -24.25
CA SER A 3 6.42 -1.59 -23.12
C SER A 3 6.02 -0.77 -21.91
N ILE A 4 4.86 -1.07 -21.33
CA ILE A 4 4.54 -0.58 -20.00
C ILE A 4 5.39 -1.46 -19.10
N ASP A 5 6.46 -0.89 -18.55
CA ASP A 5 7.18 -1.49 -17.42
C ASP A 5 6.17 -1.54 -16.27
N VAL A 6 5.45 -2.65 -16.16
CA VAL A 6 4.55 -2.87 -15.04
C VAL A 6 5.47 -3.11 -13.86
N SER A 7 5.50 -2.18 -12.91
CA SER A 7 6.23 -2.39 -11.67
C SER A 7 5.65 -3.64 -11.02
N THR A 8 6.48 -4.64 -10.73
CA THR A 8 6.09 -5.90 -10.07
C THR A 8 5.83 -5.71 -8.57
N GLU A 9 5.58 -4.47 -8.15
CA GLU A 9 5.42 -4.08 -6.76
C GLU A 9 4.12 -3.31 -6.60
N ILE A 10 3.28 -3.80 -5.69
CA ILE A 10 2.08 -3.16 -5.20
C ILE A 10 2.46 -2.35 -3.97
N ARG A 11 2.25 -1.05 -4.01
CA ARG A 11 2.61 -0.14 -2.93
C ARG A 11 1.36 0.21 -2.11
N LEU A 12 1.41 -0.06 -0.82
CA LEU A 12 0.34 0.20 0.13
C LEU A 12 0.73 1.33 1.06
N ALA A 13 -0.20 2.25 1.33
CA ALA A 13 -0.10 3.23 2.39
C ALA A 13 -1.17 2.95 3.46
N VAL A 14 -0.88 3.20 4.72
CA VAL A 14 -1.86 3.22 5.81
C VAL A 14 -2.12 4.67 6.20
N LEU A 15 -3.37 5.11 6.12
CA LEU A 15 -3.80 6.45 6.49
C LEU A 15 -4.26 6.44 7.95
N GLY A 16 -3.50 7.13 8.80
CA GLY A 16 -3.70 7.25 10.24
C GLY A 16 -2.45 6.87 11.04
N ASP A 17 -2.50 7.13 12.34
CA ASP A 17 -1.39 6.84 13.27
C ASP A 17 -1.34 5.37 13.71
N TRP A 18 -2.06 4.48 13.02
CA TRP A 18 -2.20 3.08 13.41
C TRP A 18 -2.10 2.14 12.20
N VAL A 19 -1.19 1.18 12.28
CA VAL A 19 -1.09 0.03 11.36
C VAL A 19 -1.90 -1.15 11.88
N PRO A 20 -2.87 -1.68 11.11
CA PRO A 20 -3.61 -2.88 11.50
C PRO A 20 -2.65 -4.04 11.80
N PRO A 21 -2.75 -4.71 12.96
CA PRO A 21 -1.81 -5.76 13.33
C PRO A 21 -1.83 -6.94 12.36
N GLN A 22 -2.95 -7.18 11.67
CA GLN A 22 -3.11 -8.24 10.66
C GLN A 22 -2.43 -7.92 9.33
N LEU A 23 -1.99 -6.68 9.10
CA LEU A 23 -1.43 -6.28 7.80
C LEU A 23 -0.16 -7.06 7.47
N ALA A 24 0.70 -7.32 8.46
CA ALA A 24 1.90 -8.12 8.28
C ALA A 24 1.58 -9.55 7.81
N ASP A 25 0.56 -10.18 8.42
CA ASP A 25 0.11 -11.53 8.06
C ASP A 25 -0.46 -11.56 6.64
N VAL A 26 -1.27 -10.56 6.27
CA VAL A 26 -1.83 -10.45 4.91
C VAL A 26 -0.72 -10.26 3.87
N LEU A 27 0.28 -9.42 4.14
CA LEU A 27 1.43 -9.25 3.24
C LEU A 27 2.26 -10.54 3.12
N ALA A 28 2.41 -11.29 4.21
CA ALA A 28 3.08 -12.58 4.19
C ALA A 28 2.31 -13.62 3.35
N ILE A 29 0.98 -13.65 3.47
CA ILE A 29 0.11 -14.51 2.66
C ILE A 29 0.21 -14.13 1.18
N GLN A 30 0.08 -12.84 0.86
CA GLN A 30 0.21 -12.34 -0.51
C GLN A 30 1.54 -12.77 -1.15
N ARG A 31 2.64 -12.64 -0.41
CA ARG A 31 3.97 -13.06 -0.88
C ARG A 31 4.08 -14.58 -1.09
N ALA A 32 3.35 -15.36 -0.30
CA ALA A 32 3.33 -16.81 -0.46
C ALA A 32 2.49 -17.25 -1.66
N GLU A 33 1.40 -16.52 -1.97
CA GLU A 33 0.48 -16.84 -3.08
C GLU A 33 0.98 -16.31 -4.43
N ASP A 34 1.50 -15.09 -4.47
CA ASP A 34 2.10 -14.47 -5.66
C ASP A 34 3.44 -13.81 -5.30
N PRO A 35 4.55 -14.56 -5.34
CA PRO A 35 5.87 -14.05 -5.01
C PRO A 35 6.45 -13.11 -6.07
N ASP A 36 5.94 -13.16 -7.30
CA ASP A 36 6.40 -12.34 -8.41
C ASP A 36 5.84 -10.90 -8.31
N THR A 37 4.70 -10.74 -7.63
CA THR A 37 4.09 -9.44 -7.35
C THR A 37 4.22 -9.07 -5.86
N LEU A 38 5.23 -8.27 -5.51
CA LEU A 38 5.50 -7.90 -4.12
C LEU A 38 4.53 -6.83 -3.63
N ALA A 39 3.82 -7.08 -2.53
CA ALA A 39 3.08 -6.03 -1.83
C ALA A 39 3.95 -5.42 -0.71
N VAL A 40 4.12 -4.10 -0.71
CA VAL A 40 4.98 -3.38 0.23
C VAL A 40 4.23 -2.22 0.88
N LEU A 41 4.28 -2.16 2.21
CA LEU A 41 3.80 -1.01 2.97
C LEU A 41 4.84 0.12 2.89
N ILE A 42 4.53 1.20 2.18
CA ILE A 42 5.46 2.30 1.94
C ILE A 42 5.34 3.45 2.95
N ASP A 43 4.18 3.65 3.57
CA ASP A 43 3.99 4.75 4.52
C ASP A 43 2.83 4.48 5.50
N THR A 44 2.93 5.09 6.69
CA THR A 44 1.88 5.25 7.68
C THR A 44 1.60 6.75 7.80
N ALA A 45 0.79 7.27 6.89
CA ALA A 45 0.52 8.70 6.82
C ALA A 45 -0.37 9.11 8.00
N ALA A 46 0.23 9.71 9.04
CA ALA A 46 -0.49 10.48 10.03
C ALA A 46 -1.43 11.47 9.30
N THR A 47 -2.63 11.65 9.82
CA THR A 47 -3.78 12.37 9.21
C THR A 47 -3.53 13.83 8.77
N GLY A 48 -2.29 14.32 8.81
CA GLY A 48 -1.86 15.62 8.28
C GLY A 48 -1.43 15.64 6.81
N GLN A 49 -1.23 14.50 6.14
CA GLN A 49 -0.79 14.45 4.73
C GLN A 49 -1.92 14.01 3.77
N GLN A 50 -3.15 14.50 3.98
CA GLN A 50 -4.18 14.48 2.93
C GLN A 50 -3.92 15.58 1.89
N GLN A 51 -2.83 15.47 1.14
CA GLN A 51 -2.61 16.16 -0.13
C GLN A 51 -1.36 15.48 -0.70
N GLU A 52 -1.47 14.57 -1.67
CA GLU A 52 -0.95 14.86 -3.02
C GLU A 52 -1.46 13.86 -4.08
N ARG A 53 -2.76 13.88 -4.38
CA ARG A 53 -3.15 13.58 -5.78
C ARG A 53 -2.37 14.55 -6.69
N PRO A 54 -1.92 14.19 -7.90
CA PRO A 54 -1.84 12.89 -8.56
C PRO A 54 -0.37 12.48 -8.78
N GLY A 55 0.10 11.44 -8.06
CA GLY A 55 1.52 11.04 -8.08
C GLY A 55 2.03 10.42 -6.78
N ASP A 56 1.16 10.28 -5.79
CA ASP A 56 1.33 9.83 -4.39
C ASP A 56 2.19 8.57 -4.12
N GLY A 57 2.76 7.92 -5.14
CA GLY A 57 3.76 6.87 -4.93
C GLY A 57 3.23 5.55 -4.38
N PHE A 58 1.94 5.44 -4.02
CA PHE A 58 1.24 4.20 -3.64
C PHE A 58 0.10 3.82 -4.60
N ASP A 59 -0.20 2.53 -4.66
CA ASP A 59 -1.30 1.94 -5.44
C ASP A 59 -2.59 1.79 -4.61
N PHE A 60 -2.45 1.51 -3.30
CA PHE A 60 -3.58 1.33 -2.37
C PHE A 60 -3.38 2.09 -1.06
N ALA A 61 -4.48 2.55 -0.45
CA ALA A 61 -4.49 3.18 0.86
C ALA A 61 -5.48 2.49 1.80
N LEU A 62 -5.03 2.13 3.01
CA LEU A 62 -5.83 1.56 4.09
C LEU A 62 -6.17 2.65 5.11
N SER A 63 -7.44 2.99 5.27
CA SER A 63 -7.89 3.98 6.26
C SER A 63 -8.83 3.36 7.28
N THR A 64 -8.78 3.80 8.53
CA THR A 64 -9.83 3.47 9.51
C THR A 64 -11.07 4.31 9.27
N THR A 65 -12.15 3.68 8.80
CA THR A 65 -13.48 4.31 8.80
C THR A 65 -14.06 4.23 10.21
N HIS A 66 -13.91 5.29 11.00
CA HIS A 66 -14.83 5.54 12.11
C HIS A 66 -16.15 6.07 11.51
N ARG A 67 -17.22 5.28 11.59
CA ARG A 67 -18.61 5.77 11.44
C ARG A 67 -19.22 5.92 12.82
#